data_AF-A0A0N7M0P1-F1
#
_entry.id   AF-A0A0N7M0P1-F1
#
_cell.length_a   1.000
_cell.length_b   1.000
_cell.length_c   1.000
_cell.angle_alpha   90.00
_cell.angle_beta   90.00
_cell.angle_gamma   90.00
#
_symmetry.space_group_name_H-M   'P 1'
#
loop_
_entity.id
_entity.type
_entity.pdbx_description
1 polymer ?
#
loop_
_entity_poly.entity_id
_entity_poly.type
_entity_poly.pdbx_seq_one_letter_code
_entity_poly.pdbx_strand_id
1 'polypeptide(L)'
;MTDIAANLRVERTPPDLPGKIILRDGEKEVLVVPPGQNCSVVLDPGTYQFRLIFEAYDAHSDLPELEIEPRGRVTMRVSLSEASNSSQKMEEEFTAGVEIVIDEPRPWPTHTAQFWVGYAEDSNAFWDMFGEREFPEPTTEEEELAQDNTPISLFAETQGELYIDHDLTEGAFIGENRPWFDRIADYSWSQFWGQDVLDRAKSAGHPEPNAFFMCGFERHPGGDMKPAIKNPSDLNTSRLRMAYIGSVVHRTE
;
A
#
# COMPACT_ATOMS: atom_id res chain seq x y z
N MET A 1 13.08 11.77 11.16
CA MET A 1 12.10 12.21 12.18
C MET A 1 11.10 13.17 11.53
N THR A 2 10.33 12.66 10.57
CA THR A 2 9.29 13.42 9.85
C THR A 2 7.98 12.62 9.72
N ASP A 3 7.90 11.41 10.29
CA ASP A 3 6.92 10.37 9.92
C ASP A 3 5.61 10.38 10.71
N ILE A 4 5.19 11.55 11.21
CA ILE A 4 3.94 11.69 12.00
C ILE A 4 2.97 12.68 11.35
N ALA A 5 3.37 13.36 10.27
CA ALA A 5 2.58 14.43 9.70
C ALA A 5 1.28 13.93 9.04
N ALA A 6 0.21 14.69 9.18
CA ALA A 6 -1.12 14.44 8.62
C ALA A 6 -1.33 15.25 7.34
N ASN A 7 -2.26 14.84 6.48
CA ASN A 7 -2.60 15.56 5.25
C ASN A 7 -3.99 16.18 5.35
N LEU A 8 -4.07 17.49 5.16
CA LEU A 8 -5.32 18.22 5.01
C LEU A 8 -5.50 18.64 3.56
N ARG A 9 -6.61 18.24 2.94
CA ARG A 9 -7.01 18.64 1.58
C ARG A 9 -8.23 19.54 1.63
N VAL A 10 -8.24 20.60 0.83
CA VAL A 10 -9.39 21.48 0.64
C VAL A 10 -9.88 21.35 -0.80
N GLU A 11 -11.15 21.01 -0.95
CA GLU A 11 -11.85 20.81 -2.23
C GLU A 11 -12.95 21.86 -2.41
N ARG A 12 -13.06 22.42 -3.61
CA ARG A 12 -14.09 23.40 -3.96
C ARG A 12 -15.35 22.73 -4.51
N THR A 13 -16.52 23.22 -4.14
CA THR A 13 -17.80 22.77 -4.69
C THR A 13 -18.76 23.96 -4.87
N PRO A 14 -18.99 24.46 -6.10
CA PRO A 14 -18.43 23.96 -7.37
C PRO A 14 -16.94 24.30 -7.57
N PRO A 15 -16.22 23.62 -8.48
CA PRO A 15 -14.78 23.85 -8.69
C PRO A 15 -14.42 25.28 -9.10
N ASP A 16 -15.34 25.97 -9.79
CA ASP A 16 -15.20 27.31 -10.35
C ASP A 16 -15.63 28.45 -9.41
N LEU A 17 -15.81 28.16 -8.11
CA LEU A 17 -16.01 29.20 -7.09
C LEU A 17 -14.98 30.34 -7.27
N PRO A 18 -15.41 31.61 -7.37
CA PRO A 18 -14.50 32.71 -7.63
C PRO A 18 -13.66 33.07 -6.39
N GLY A 19 -12.52 33.70 -6.63
CA GLY A 19 -11.60 34.14 -5.58
C GLY A 19 -10.84 33.01 -4.90
N LYS A 20 -9.86 33.38 -4.07
CA LYS A 20 -9.10 32.44 -3.26
C LYS A 20 -9.91 32.01 -2.03
N ILE A 21 -9.69 30.76 -1.63
CA ILE A 21 -10.08 30.27 -0.31
C ILE A 21 -8.80 30.22 0.52
N ILE A 22 -8.80 30.88 1.66
CA ILE A 22 -7.65 30.92 2.57
C ILE A 22 -8.05 30.20 3.85
N LEU A 23 -7.30 29.16 4.21
CA LEU A 23 -7.44 28.45 5.46
C LEU A 23 -6.41 29.01 6.45
N ARG A 24 -6.88 29.48 7.61
CA ARG A 24 -6.05 30.00 8.70
C ARG A 24 -6.25 29.22 9.98
N ASP A 25 -5.21 29.15 10.81
CA ASP A 25 -5.26 28.73 12.21
C ASP A 25 -4.77 29.89 13.07
N GLY A 26 -5.70 30.56 13.75
CA GLY A 26 -5.46 31.89 14.31
C GLY A 26 -5.00 32.91 13.25
N GLU A 27 -3.84 33.52 13.47
CA GLU A 27 -3.22 34.49 12.53
C GLU A 27 -2.37 33.82 11.44
N LYS A 28 -2.11 32.52 11.54
CA LYS A 28 -1.23 31.81 10.61
C LYS A 28 -2.02 31.37 9.37
N GLU A 29 -1.53 31.76 8.20
CA GLU A 29 -2.00 31.19 6.93
C GLU A 29 -1.46 29.76 6.80
N VAL A 30 -2.38 28.81 6.70
CA VAL A 30 -2.07 27.37 6.63
C VAL A 30 -2.09 26.91 5.18
N LEU A 31 -3.11 27.32 4.42
CA LEU A 31 -3.25 26.94 3.02
C LEU A 31 -4.00 28.02 2.23
N VAL A 32 -3.55 28.28 1.01
CA VAL A 32 -4.27 29.11 0.03
C VAL A 32 -4.65 28.24 -1.15
N VAL A 33 -5.94 28.20 -1.45
CA VAL A 33 -6.50 27.47 -2.58
C VAL A 33 -6.85 28.48 -3.68
N PRO A 34 -6.18 28.47 -4.84
CA PRO A 34 -6.55 29.33 -5.97
C PRO A 34 -7.91 28.95 -6.61
N PRO A 35 -8.55 29.86 -7.37
CA PRO A 35 -9.75 29.54 -8.15
C PRO A 35 -9.53 28.34 -9.08
N GLY A 36 -10.53 27.45 -9.19
CA GLY A 36 -10.44 26.28 -10.09
C GLY A 36 -9.53 25.15 -9.61
N GLN A 37 -8.93 25.26 -8.41
CA GLN A 37 -7.97 24.29 -7.89
C GLN A 37 -8.43 23.66 -6.57
N ASN A 38 -7.92 22.46 -6.31
CA ASN A 38 -7.92 21.84 -5.00
C ASN A 38 -6.47 21.83 -4.50
N CYS A 39 -6.25 22.04 -3.21
CA CYS A 39 -4.91 22.05 -2.63
C CYS A 39 -4.84 21.19 -1.38
N SER A 40 -3.62 20.80 -1.01
CA SER A 40 -3.34 20.02 0.19
C SER A 40 -2.14 20.57 0.94
N VAL A 41 -2.16 20.45 2.25
CA VAL A 41 -1.07 20.83 3.15
C VAL A 41 -0.75 19.69 4.11
N VAL A 42 0.51 19.59 4.50
CA VAL A 42 0.98 18.67 5.53
C VAL A 42 0.97 19.40 6.87
N LEU A 43 0.32 18.81 7.87
CA LEU A 43 0.17 19.36 9.22
C LEU A 43 0.86 18.47 10.24
N ASP A 44 1.33 19.07 11.33
CA ASP A 44 1.71 18.29 12.50
C ASP A 44 0.45 17.74 13.18
N PRO A 45 0.54 16.62 13.92
CA PRO A 45 -0.58 16.16 14.74
C PRO A 45 -0.92 17.17 15.83
N GLY A 46 -2.21 17.34 16.09
CA GLY A 46 -2.69 18.24 17.12
C GLY A 46 -4.08 18.78 16.86
N THR A 47 -4.50 19.68 17.73
CA THR A 47 -5.81 20.31 17.66
C THR A 47 -5.71 21.66 16.95
N TYR A 48 -6.59 21.88 15.97
CA TYR A 48 -6.61 23.10 15.16
C TYR A 48 -7.98 23.77 15.20
N GLN A 49 -7.98 25.10 15.23
CA GLN A 49 -9.20 25.90 15.14
C GLN A 49 -9.16 26.73 13.86
N PHE A 50 -9.62 26.11 12.78
CA PHE A 50 -9.50 26.71 11.46
C PHE A 50 -10.56 27.78 11.18
N ARG A 51 -10.15 28.81 10.44
CA ARG A 51 -11.02 29.78 9.79
C ARG A 51 -10.84 29.72 8.29
N LEU A 52 -11.94 29.59 7.56
CA LEU A 52 -11.97 29.74 6.10
C LEU A 52 -12.33 31.16 5.72
N ILE A 53 -11.59 31.74 4.79
CA ILE A 53 -11.81 33.09 4.25
C ILE A 53 -12.04 32.98 2.74
N PHE A 54 -13.10 33.61 2.25
CA PHE A 54 -13.49 33.66 0.85
C PHE A 54 -13.22 35.06 0.30
N GLU A 55 -12.06 35.23 -0.35
CA GLU A 55 -11.53 36.54 -0.75
C GLU A 55 -12.49 37.33 -1.65
N ALA A 56 -13.17 36.66 -2.59
CA ALA A 56 -14.07 37.33 -3.54
C ALA A 56 -15.37 37.87 -2.91
N TYR A 57 -15.71 37.40 -1.71
CA TYR A 57 -17.00 37.69 -1.06
C TYR A 57 -16.84 38.45 0.25
N ASP A 58 -15.60 38.75 0.66
CA ASP A 58 -15.26 39.31 1.98
C ASP A 58 -15.94 38.53 3.14
N ALA A 59 -16.09 37.21 2.94
CA ALA A 59 -16.81 36.32 3.84
C ALA A 59 -15.83 35.38 4.55
N HIS A 60 -16.22 34.91 5.74
CA HIS A 60 -15.46 33.91 6.48
C HIS A 60 -16.39 32.93 7.21
N SER A 61 -15.84 31.77 7.56
CA SER A 61 -16.50 30.74 8.36
C SER A 61 -15.52 30.17 9.38
N ASP A 62 -15.90 30.22 10.65
CA ASP A 62 -15.17 29.58 11.73
C ASP A 62 -15.57 28.10 11.78
N LEU A 63 -14.57 27.21 11.67
CA LEU A 63 -14.79 25.78 11.71
C LEU A 63 -14.81 25.27 13.15
N PRO A 64 -15.49 24.13 13.41
CA PRO A 64 -15.33 23.44 14.68
C PRO A 64 -13.86 23.08 14.91
N GLU A 65 -13.50 22.96 16.18
CA GLU A 65 -12.20 22.42 16.56
C GLU A 65 -11.99 21.05 15.93
N LEU A 66 -10.83 20.86 15.30
CA LEU A 66 -10.49 19.66 14.56
C LEU A 66 -9.24 19.02 15.16
N GLU A 67 -9.38 17.81 15.67
CA GLU A 67 -8.25 16.98 16.10
C GLU A 67 -7.65 16.27 14.89
N ILE A 68 -6.42 16.62 14.56
CA ILE A 68 -5.62 16.00 13.51
C ILE A 68 -4.75 14.93 14.16
N GLU A 69 -5.15 13.68 14.00
CA GLU A 69 -4.37 12.56 14.49
C GLU A 69 -3.06 12.39 13.70
N PRO A 70 -2.01 11.80 14.32
CA PRO A 70 -0.86 11.27 13.62
C PRO A 70 -1.24 10.53 12.33
N ARG A 71 -0.72 11.01 11.19
CA ARG A 71 -0.95 10.39 9.87
C ARG A 71 -2.43 10.39 9.43
N GLY A 72 -3.28 11.21 10.04
CA GLY A 72 -4.66 11.39 9.65
C GLY A 72 -4.77 12.03 8.26
N ARG A 73 -5.88 11.76 7.57
CA ARG A 73 -6.25 12.47 6.34
C ARG A 73 -7.59 13.16 6.54
N VAL A 74 -7.61 14.46 6.31
CA VAL A 74 -8.84 15.25 6.38
C VAL A 74 -9.09 15.87 5.01
N THR A 75 -10.32 15.75 4.54
CA THR A 75 -10.80 16.44 3.35
C THR A 75 -11.90 17.43 3.75
N MET A 76 -11.66 18.72 3.53
CA MET A 76 -12.67 19.77 3.68
C MET A 76 -13.27 20.08 2.31
N ARG A 77 -14.56 19.80 2.12
CA ARG A 77 -15.30 20.24 0.94
C ARG A 77 -16.02 21.55 1.26
N VAL A 78 -15.69 22.57 0.48
CA VAL A 78 -16.13 23.94 0.71
C VAL A 78 -17.09 24.34 -0.38
N SER A 79 -18.28 24.79 0.03
CA SER A 79 -19.33 25.28 -0.86
C SER A 79 -19.89 26.63 -0.40
N LEU A 80 -20.49 27.37 -1.34
CA LEU A 80 -21.28 28.57 -1.02
C LEU A 80 -22.72 28.27 -1.38
N SER A 81 -23.63 28.59 -0.46
CA SER A 81 -25.07 28.58 -0.70
C SER A 81 -25.63 29.98 -0.47
N GLU A 82 -26.58 30.39 -1.31
CA GLU A 82 -27.36 31.60 -1.08
C GLU A 82 -28.10 31.47 0.25
N ALA A 83 -28.00 32.48 1.13
CA ALA A 83 -28.82 32.50 2.32
C ALA A 83 -30.28 32.59 1.88
N SER A 84 -31.10 31.62 2.29
CA SER A 84 -32.53 31.59 1.96
C SER A 84 -33.29 32.63 2.79
N ASN A 85 -33.01 33.92 2.60
CA ASN A 85 -33.81 35.00 3.17
C ASN A 85 -34.83 35.46 2.13
N SER A 86 -36.05 34.95 2.32
CA SER A 86 -37.24 35.39 1.60
C SER A 86 -37.40 36.91 1.71
N SER A 87 -37.38 37.58 0.56
CA SER A 87 -38.04 38.86 0.34
C SER A 87 -37.47 40.07 1.09
N GLN A 88 -36.24 40.50 0.77
CA GLN A 88 -35.93 41.93 0.65
C GLN A 88 -34.60 42.13 -0.11
N LYS A 89 -34.64 42.97 -1.15
CA LYS A 89 -33.45 43.44 -1.87
C LYS A 89 -32.58 44.27 -0.92
N MET A 90 -31.42 43.77 -0.55
CA MET A 90 -30.13 44.48 -0.51
C MET A 90 -29.11 43.54 0.15
N GLU A 91 -27.99 43.32 -0.54
CA GLU A 91 -26.84 42.44 -0.19
C GLU A 91 -27.18 40.93 -0.25
N GLU A 92 -26.66 40.26 -1.29
CA GLU A 92 -26.66 38.80 -1.37
C GLU A 92 -25.75 38.27 -0.25
N GLU A 93 -26.34 37.94 0.90
CA GLU A 93 -25.63 37.22 1.96
C GLU A 93 -25.39 35.78 1.51
N PHE A 94 -24.13 35.42 1.29
CA PHE A 94 -23.74 34.03 1.05
C PHE A 94 -23.39 33.35 2.37
N THR A 95 -23.90 32.15 2.58
CA THR A 95 -23.46 31.29 3.68
C THR A 95 -22.47 30.27 3.15
N ALA A 96 -21.29 30.21 3.76
CA ALA A 96 -20.31 29.17 3.47
C ALA A 96 -20.70 27.85 4.13
N GLY A 97 -20.91 26.82 3.31
CA GLY A 97 -21.05 25.44 3.73
C GLY A 97 -19.71 24.74 3.74
N VAL A 98 -19.41 24.01 4.81
CA VAL A 98 -18.17 23.23 4.92
C VAL A 98 -18.53 21.84 5.40
N GLU A 99 -18.29 20.85 4.54
CA GLU A 99 -18.36 19.45 4.91
C GLU A 99 -16.94 18.98 5.23
N ILE A 100 -16.73 18.55 6.48
CA ILE A 100 -15.46 17.96 6.91
C ILE A 100 -15.62 16.44 6.85
N VAL A 101 -14.85 15.80 5.98
CA VAL A 101 -14.70 14.35 5.94
C VAL A 101 -13.35 14.00 6.53
N ILE A 102 -13.35 13.40 7.71
CA ILE A 102 -12.17 12.77 8.29
C ILE A 102 -12.10 11.38 7.65
N ASP A 103 -11.16 11.20 6.73
CA ASP A 103 -10.88 9.87 6.21
C ASP A 103 -10.23 9.08 7.36
N GLU A 104 -10.80 7.94 7.73
CA GLU A 104 -10.09 7.00 8.58
C GLU A 104 -8.71 6.75 7.95
N PRO A 105 -7.63 6.74 8.76
CA PRO A 105 -6.29 6.51 8.24
C PRO A 105 -6.32 5.22 7.42
N ARG A 106 -6.18 5.36 6.10
CA ARG A 106 -6.10 4.17 5.25
C ARG A 106 -4.89 3.40 5.75
N PRO A 107 -5.02 2.11 6.10
CA PRO A 107 -3.84 1.32 6.39
C PRO A 107 -2.92 1.45 5.17
N TRP A 108 -1.68 1.90 5.40
CA TRP A 108 -0.65 1.98 4.36
C TRP A 108 -0.63 0.70 3.53
N PRO A 109 -0.17 0.75 2.27
CA PRO A 109 0.07 -0.48 1.52
C PRO A 109 1.00 -1.36 2.36
N THR A 110 0.43 -2.40 2.95
CA THR A 110 1.18 -3.44 3.64
C THR A 110 1.64 -4.39 2.56
N HIS A 111 2.91 -4.29 2.16
CA HIS A 111 3.50 -5.36 1.38
C HIS A 111 3.61 -6.57 2.28
N THR A 112 2.96 -7.65 1.88
CA THR A 112 3.05 -8.92 2.60
C THR A 112 3.62 -9.93 1.63
N ALA A 113 4.51 -10.79 2.11
CA ALA A 113 5.01 -11.90 1.32
C ALA A 113 5.02 -13.18 2.13
N GLN A 114 4.67 -14.28 1.47
CA GLN A 114 4.83 -15.65 1.98
C GLN A 114 6.25 -16.10 1.67
N PHE A 115 6.92 -16.72 2.64
CA PHE A 115 8.32 -17.11 2.50
C PHE A 115 8.54 -18.62 2.65
N TRP A 116 9.37 -19.15 1.77
CA TRP A 116 10.00 -20.45 1.88
C TRP A 116 11.50 -20.25 2.00
N VAL A 117 12.13 -20.88 2.98
CA VAL A 117 13.56 -20.72 3.24
C VAL A 117 14.16 -22.06 3.63
N GLY A 118 15.35 -22.36 3.11
CA GLY A 118 16.05 -23.56 3.52
C GLY A 118 17.26 -23.88 2.66
N TYR A 119 17.34 -25.15 2.25
CA TYR A 119 18.47 -25.71 1.53
C TYR A 119 18.05 -26.21 0.14
N ALA A 120 18.82 -25.85 -0.87
CA ALA A 120 18.87 -26.53 -2.16
C ALA A 120 20.29 -27.04 -2.41
N GLU A 121 20.43 -28.19 -3.07
CA GLU A 121 21.72 -28.78 -3.41
C GLU A 121 22.55 -27.86 -4.32
N ASP A 122 21.89 -27.27 -5.32
CA ASP A 122 22.47 -26.37 -6.31
C ASP A 122 21.37 -25.49 -6.94
N SER A 123 21.79 -24.58 -7.82
CA SER A 123 20.85 -23.68 -8.51
C SER A 123 19.88 -24.41 -9.43
N ASN A 124 20.24 -25.57 -10.00
CA ASN A 124 19.32 -26.33 -10.85
C ASN A 124 18.23 -26.98 -9.98
N ALA A 125 18.59 -27.58 -8.84
CA ALA A 125 17.61 -28.11 -7.89
C ALA A 125 16.60 -27.06 -7.43
N PHE A 126 17.03 -25.80 -7.31
CA PHE A 126 16.16 -24.68 -7.01
C PHE A 126 15.23 -24.34 -8.18
N TRP A 127 15.76 -24.11 -9.37
CA TRP A 127 14.95 -23.70 -10.53
C TRP A 127 14.10 -24.83 -11.11
N ASP A 128 14.47 -26.10 -10.93
CA ASP A 128 13.60 -27.25 -11.24
C ASP A 128 12.29 -27.22 -10.41
N MET A 129 12.33 -26.61 -9.22
CA MET A 129 11.15 -26.45 -8.35
C MET A 129 10.37 -25.17 -8.68
N PHE A 130 11.06 -24.02 -8.73
CA PHE A 130 10.39 -22.72 -8.76
C PHE A 130 10.27 -22.09 -10.15
N GLY A 131 11.05 -22.55 -11.14
CA GLY A 131 11.00 -22.01 -12.49
C GLY A 131 9.65 -22.28 -13.17
N GLU A 132 9.26 -21.36 -14.04
CA GLU A 132 8.12 -21.58 -14.94
C GLU A 132 8.39 -22.75 -15.86
N ARG A 133 7.35 -23.53 -16.12
CA ARG A 133 7.36 -24.54 -17.18
C ARG A 133 7.32 -23.83 -18.53
N GLU A 134 8.14 -24.31 -19.44
CA GLU A 134 8.04 -23.90 -20.84
C GLU A 134 6.82 -24.57 -21.48
N PHE A 135 5.86 -23.76 -21.91
CA PHE A 135 4.74 -24.20 -22.72
C PHE A 135 4.94 -23.77 -24.17
N PRO A 136 4.63 -24.64 -25.15
CA PRO A 136 4.60 -24.21 -26.54
C PRO A 136 3.46 -23.22 -26.75
N GLU A 137 3.67 -22.19 -27.59
CA GLU A 137 2.60 -21.28 -27.97
C GLU A 137 1.38 -22.07 -28.48
N PRO A 138 0.19 -21.94 -27.85
CA PRO A 138 -0.98 -22.68 -28.25
C PRO A 138 -1.42 -22.23 -29.64
N THR A 139 -1.71 -23.19 -30.51
CA THR A 139 -2.18 -22.93 -31.89
C THR A 139 -3.69 -23.19 -32.03
N THR A 140 -4.32 -23.71 -30.98
CA THR A 140 -5.75 -24.01 -30.90
C THR A 140 -6.31 -23.69 -29.52
N GLU A 141 -7.63 -23.46 -29.44
CA GLU A 141 -8.33 -23.24 -28.15
C GLU A 141 -8.24 -24.45 -27.21
N GLU A 142 -8.14 -25.68 -27.76
CA GLU A 142 -7.99 -26.90 -26.96
C GLU A 142 -6.61 -26.97 -26.30
N GLU A 143 -5.56 -26.56 -27.02
CA GLU A 143 -4.21 -26.46 -26.47
C GLU A 143 -4.10 -25.38 -25.40
N GLU A 144 -4.71 -24.21 -25.65
CA GLU A 144 -4.78 -23.12 -24.67
C GLU A 144 -5.48 -23.59 -23.38
N LEU A 145 -6.67 -24.21 -23.49
CA LEU A 145 -7.40 -24.74 -22.35
C LEU A 145 -6.62 -25.86 -21.61
N ALA A 146 -5.90 -26.71 -22.34
CA ALA A 146 -5.08 -27.74 -21.72
C ALA A 146 -3.90 -27.14 -20.93
N GLN A 147 -3.30 -26.07 -21.44
CA GLN A 147 -2.24 -25.33 -20.76
C GLN A 147 -2.76 -24.60 -19.51
N ASP A 148 -3.92 -23.96 -19.58
CA ASP A 148 -4.57 -23.30 -18.44
C ASP A 148 -4.86 -24.25 -17.25
N ASN A 149 -5.04 -25.54 -17.54
CA ASN A 149 -5.26 -26.58 -16.53
C ASN A 149 -3.97 -27.25 -16.04
N THR A 150 -2.80 -26.79 -16.50
CA THR A 150 -1.51 -27.32 -16.09
C THR A 150 -0.84 -26.34 -15.12
N PRO A 151 -0.32 -26.79 -13.96
CA PRO A 151 0.41 -25.92 -13.06
C PRO A 151 1.60 -25.23 -13.75
N ILE A 152 1.74 -23.92 -13.56
CA ILE A 152 2.77 -23.08 -14.17
C ILE A 152 4.19 -23.45 -13.73
N SER A 153 4.36 -24.07 -12.56
CA SER A 153 5.63 -24.56 -12.03
C SER A 153 5.43 -25.81 -11.18
N LEU A 154 6.52 -26.54 -10.88
CA LEU A 154 6.45 -27.64 -9.92
C LEU A 154 6.07 -27.13 -8.52
N PHE A 155 6.54 -25.94 -8.15
CA PHE A 155 6.15 -25.27 -6.92
C PHE A 155 4.63 -25.07 -6.85
N ALA A 156 4.01 -24.48 -7.88
CA ALA A 156 2.57 -24.30 -7.94
C ALA A 156 1.82 -25.63 -7.72
N GLU A 157 2.25 -26.69 -8.42
CA GLU A 157 1.67 -28.04 -8.29
C GLU A 157 1.77 -28.56 -6.85
N THR A 158 2.95 -28.47 -6.21
CA THR A 158 3.14 -28.94 -4.83
C THR A 158 2.30 -28.17 -3.81
N GLN A 159 1.98 -26.92 -4.10
CA GLN A 159 1.13 -26.07 -3.26
C GLN A 159 -0.37 -26.21 -3.59
N GLY A 160 -0.73 -27.04 -4.58
CA GLY A 160 -2.11 -27.22 -5.01
C GLY A 160 -2.69 -26.03 -5.76
N GLU A 161 -1.85 -25.22 -6.39
CA GLU A 161 -2.24 -24.08 -7.24
C GLU A 161 -1.92 -24.39 -8.72
N LEU A 162 -2.71 -23.81 -9.63
CA LEU A 162 -2.41 -23.86 -11.07
C LEU A 162 -1.52 -22.70 -11.50
N TYR A 163 -1.74 -21.52 -10.92
CA TYR A 163 -1.10 -20.28 -11.31
C TYR A 163 -0.56 -19.53 -10.10
N ILE A 164 0.62 -18.93 -10.28
CA ILE A 164 1.26 -17.99 -9.37
C ILE A 164 1.73 -16.84 -10.24
N ASP A 165 1.49 -15.61 -9.79
CA ASP A 165 1.96 -14.41 -10.48
C ASP A 165 3.46 -14.23 -10.23
N HIS A 166 4.29 -14.64 -11.19
CA HIS A 166 5.74 -14.57 -11.04
C HIS A 166 6.29 -13.14 -11.02
N ASP A 167 5.55 -12.14 -11.50
CA ASP A 167 5.92 -10.72 -11.35
C ASP A 167 5.93 -10.29 -9.88
N LEU A 168 5.22 -11.03 -9.02
CA LEU A 168 5.19 -10.84 -7.57
C LEU A 168 6.07 -11.86 -6.82
N THR A 169 6.88 -12.66 -7.53
CA THR A 169 7.79 -13.63 -6.89
C THR A 169 9.23 -13.14 -6.89
N GLU A 170 9.98 -13.54 -5.87
CA GLU A 170 11.43 -13.33 -5.82
C GLU A 170 12.06 -14.53 -5.12
N GLY A 171 13.09 -15.12 -5.71
CA GLY A 171 13.72 -16.32 -5.15
C GLY A 171 15.05 -16.62 -5.78
N ALA A 172 15.91 -17.28 -5.03
CA ALA A 172 17.22 -17.68 -5.52
C ALA A 172 17.88 -18.77 -4.67
N PHE A 173 18.78 -19.50 -5.34
CA PHE A 173 19.90 -20.17 -4.70
C PHE A 173 21.02 -19.16 -4.44
N ILE A 174 21.31 -18.89 -3.17
CA ILE A 174 22.25 -17.86 -2.73
C ILE A 174 23.60 -18.43 -2.22
N GLY A 175 23.75 -19.76 -2.23
CA GLY A 175 24.97 -20.47 -1.79
C GLY A 175 25.30 -20.27 -0.30
N GLU A 176 26.45 -20.77 0.15
CA GLU A 176 26.84 -20.77 1.60
C GLU A 176 28.12 -19.98 1.90
N ASN A 177 28.71 -19.37 0.87
CA ASN A 177 30.11 -18.93 0.92
C ASN A 177 30.33 -17.59 1.65
N ARG A 178 29.26 -16.94 2.13
CA ARG A 178 29.25 -15.59 2.71
C ARG A 178 28.15 -15.45 3.77
N PRO A 179 28.25 -14.47 4.69
CA PRO A 179 27.18 -14.13 5.63
C PRO A 179 25.82 -13.95 4.95
N TRP A 180 24.73 -14.28 5.64
CA TRP A 180 23.35 -14.17 5.14
C TRP A 180 23.05 -12.81 4.49
N PHE A 181 23.31 -11.70 5.20
CA PHE A 181 22.99 -10.36 4.70
C PHE A 181 23.77 -9.98 3.44
N ASP A 182 25.00 -10.46 3.29
CA ASP A 182 25.79 -10.24 2.07
C ASP A 182 25.24 -11.03 0.88
N ARG A 183 24.58 -12.17 1.14
CA ARG A 183 24.00 -13.05 0.13
C ARG A 183 22.66 -12.54 -0.38
N ILE A 184 21.91 -11.81 0.45
CA ILE A 184 20.58 -11.31 0.09
C ILE A 184 20.53 -9.82 -0.26
N ALA A 185 21.66 -9.10 -0.16
CA ALA A 185 21.69 -7.63 -0.29
C ALA A 185 21.10 -7.08 -1.61
N ASP A 186 21.13 -7.88 -2.68
CA ASP A 186 20.63 -7.48 -4.00
C ASP A 186 19.12 -7.65 -4.17
N TYR A 187 18.43 -8.28 -3.20
CA TYR A 187 16.98 -8.53 -3.29
C TYR A 187 16.17 -7.41 -2.64
N SER A 188 15.03 -7.11 -3.26
CA SER A 188 14.20 -5.94 -2.95
C SER A 188 13.70 -5.89 -1.50
N TRP A 189 13.48 -7.06 -0.92
CA TRP A 189 12.98 -7.25 0.44
C TRP A 189 14.06 -7.25 1.52
N SER A 190 15.34 -7.37 1.15
CA SER A 190 16.41 -7.73 2.08
C SER A 190 16.59 -6.74 3.23
N GLN A 191 16.52 -5.44 2.94
CA GLN A 191 16.62 -4.36 3.92
C GLN A 191 15.43 -4.30 4.90
N PHE A 192 14.27 -4.83 4.50
CA PHE A 192 13.03 -4.74 5.28
C PHE A 192 12.73 -6.01 6.07
N TRP A 193 13.00 -7.18 5.48
CA TRP A 193 12.60 -8.47 6.03
C TRP A 193 13.77 -9.42 6.33
N GLY A 194 15.01 -9.05 5.94
CA GLY A 194 16.21 -9.89 6.04
C GLY A 194 16.40 -10.57 7.40
N GLN A 195 16.22 -9.83 8.49
CA GLN A 195 16.43 -10.34 9.85
C GLN A 195 15.27 -11.24 10.31
N ASP A 196 14.02 -10.84 10.09
CA ASP A 196 12.84 -11.65 10.48
C ASP A 196 12.82 -12.99 9.72
N VAL A 197 13.10 -12.95 8.42
CA VAL A 197 13.24 -14.15 7.58
C VAL A 197 14.30 -15.10 8.14
N LEU A 198 15.48 -14.59 8.52
CA LEU A 198 16.56 -15.41 9.09
C LEU A 198 16.18 -16.02 10.44
N ASP A 199 15.55 -15.25 11.32
CA ASP A 199 15.19 -15.72 12.66
C ASP A 199 14.10 -16.80 12.62
N ARG A 200 13.14 -16.67 11.71
CA ARG A 200 12.13 -17.71 11.46
C ARG A 200 12.73 -18.93 10.78
N ALA A 201 13.64 -18.76 9.82
CA ALA A 201 14.37 -19.87 9.21
C ALA A 201 15.16 -20.69 10.23
N LYS A 202 15.89 -20.02 11.14
CA LYS A 202 16.57 -20.67 12.27
C LYS A 202 15.61 -21.48 13.13
N SER A 203 14.46 -20.89 13.47
CA SER A 203 13.42 -21.53 14.27
C SER A 203 12.81 -22.76 13.57
N ALA A 204 12.77 -22.74 12.24
CA ALA A 204 12.33 -23.86 11.40
C ALA A 204 13.42 -24.92 11.13
N GLY A 205 14.62 -24.79 11.74
CA GLY A 205 15.71 -25.76 11.58
C GLY A 205 16.65 -25.47 10.41
N HIS A 206 16.60 -24.26 9.84
CA HIS A 206 17.49 -23.79 8.78
C HIS A 206 18.34 -22.61 9.28
N PRO A 207 19.39 -22.85 10.09
CA PRO A 207 20.18 -21.76 10.69
C PRO A 207 21.08 -21.02 9.69
N GLU A 208 21.44 -21.69 8.60
CA GLU A 208 22.28 -21.16 7.51
C GLU A 208 21.62 -21.51 6.17
N PRO A 209 20.44 -20.95 5.85
CA PRO A 209 19.76 -21.29 4.61
C PRO A 209 20.56 -20.81 3.41
N ASN A 210 20.56 -21.58 2.34
CA ASN A 210 21.26 -21.29 1.08
C ASN A 210 20.31 -21.03 -0.10
N ALA A 211 19.00 -21.06 0.17
CA ALA A 211 17.95 -20.77 -0.78
C ALA A 211 16.75 -20.11 -0.09
N PHE A 212 16.06 -19.25 -0.83
CA PHE A 212 14.77 -18.68 -0.43
C PHE A 212 13.87 -18.50 -1.65
N PHE A 213 12.56 -18.48 -1.41
CA PHE A 213 11.55 -18.11 -2.38
C PHE A 213 10.46 -17.33 -1.66
N MET A 214 9.95 -16.27 -2.28
CA MET A 214 8.86 -15.47 -1.74
C MET A 214 7.79 -15.20 -2.79
N CYS A 215 6.55 -15.15 -2.33
CA CYS A 215 5.41 -14.68 -3.10
C CYS A 215 4.85 -13.43 -2.41
N GLY A 216 5.03 -12.28 -3.04
CA GLY A 216 4.40 -11.03 -2.65
C GLY A 216 2.90 -11.05 -2.95
N PHE A 217 2.12 -10.38 -2.10
CA PHE A 217 0.72 -10.11 -2.34
C PHE A 217 0.36 -8.79 -1.68
N GLU A 218 -0.42 -7.98 -2.40
CA GLU A 218 -0.86 -6.69 -1.91
C GLU A 218 -2.22 -6.79 -1.24
N ARG A 219 -2.40 -5.99 -0.19
CA ARG A 219 -3.73 -5.74 0.34
C ARG A 219 -4.40 -4.64 -0.48
N HIS A 220 -5.43 -4.99 -1.25
CA HIS A 220 -6.28 -3.97 -1.85
C HIS A 220 -7.03 -3.17 -0.77
N PRO A 221 -7.11 -1.83 -0.88
CA PRO A 221 -7.90 -1.01 0.05
C PRO A 221 -9.36 -1.47 0.07
N GLY A 222 -9.82 -1.93 1.24
CA GLY A 222 -11.20 -2.42 1.43
C GLY A 222 -11.45 -3.88 1.01
N GLY A 223 -10.43 -4.60 0.54
CA GLY A 223 -10.50 -6.02 0.21
C GLY A 223 -9.96 -6.93 1.31
N ASP A 224 -10.40 -8.18 1.30
CA ASP A 224 -9.77 -9.25 2.08
C ASP A 224 -8.35 -9.52 1.57
N MET A 225 -7.42 -9.73 2.50
CA MET A 225 -6.07 -10.18 2.18
C MET A 225 -6.15 -11.61 1.61
N LYS A 226 -5.88 -11.75 0.31
CA LYS A 226 -5.78 -13.07 -0.32
C LYS A 226 -4.29 -13.44 -0.39
N PRO A 227 -3.87 -14.52 0.30
CA PRO A 227 -2.49 -14.99 0.16
C PRO A 227 -2.24 -15.46 -1.28
N ALA A 228 -0.99 -15.35 -1.74
CA ALA A 228 -0.60 -15.88 -3.05
C ALA A 228 -0.81 -17.39 -3.13
N ILE A 229 -0.48 -18.10 -2.05
CA ILE A 229 -0.71 -19.54 -1.88
C ILE A 229 -1.74 -19.77 -0.78
N LYS A 230 -2.84 -20.46 -1.08
CA LYS A 230 -3.94 -20.65 -0.13
C LYS A 230 -3.58 -21.60 1.01
N ASN A 231 -2.90 -22.70 0.69
CA ASN A 231 -2.53 -23.75 1.64
C ASN A 231 -1.01 -24.00 1.59
N PRO A 232 -0.21 -23.02 2.03
CA PRO A 232 1.23 -23.11 1.94
C PRO A 232 1.76 -24.26 2.81
N SER A 233 2.75 -24.98 2.30
CA SER A 233 3.37 -26.13 2.96
C SER A 233 4.88 -26.18 2.72
N ASP A 234 5.57 -26.93 3.57
CA ASP A 234 7.00 -27.19 3.41
C ASP A 234 7.28 -27.97 2.12
N LEU A 235 8.45 -27.73 1.54
CA LEU A 235 8.95 -28.43 0.36
C LEU A 235 10.04 -29.40 0.78
N ASN A 236 9.85 -30.68 0.47
CA ASN A 236 10.79 -31.73 0.87
C ASN A 236 10.99 -32.73 -0.26
N THR A 237 12.09 -32.57 -0.99
CA THR A 237 12.56 -33.46 -2.05
C THR A 237 13.96 -33.98 -1.69
N SER A 238 14.51 -34.88 -2.51
CA SER A 238 15.88 -35.37 -2.32
C SER A 238 16.95 -34.29 -2.49
N ARG A 239 16.67 -33.23 -3.26
CA ARG A 239 17.63 -32.17 -3.61
C ARG A 239 17.28 -30.79 -3.02
N LEU A 240 16.13 -30.67 -2.36
CA LEU A 240 15.60 -29.41 -1.83
C LEU A 240 14.79 -29.65 -0.55
N ARG A 241 15.07 -28.87 0.48
CA ARG A 241 14.36 -28.87 1.77
C ARG A 241 14.15 -27.43 2.20
N MET A 242 12.93 -26.93 2.05
CA MET A 242 12.57 -25.55 2.38
C MET A 242 11.33 -25.52 3.27
N ALA A 243 11.42 -24.83 4.40
CA ALA A 243 10.30 -24.64 5.30
C ALA A 243 9.49 -23.42 4.88
N TYR A 244 8.17 -23.51 4.95
CA TYR A 244 7.30 -22.34 4.91
C TYR A 244 7.37 -21.63 6.27
N ILE A 245 7.88 -20.40 6.28
CA ILE A 245 8.11 -19.63 7.51
C ILE A 245 7.00 -18.59 7.79
N GLY A 246 5.86 -18.74 7.13
CA GLY A 246 4.72 -17.84 7.26
C GLY A 246 4.80 -16.60 6.37
N SER A 247 3.85 -15.70 6.59
CA SER A 247 3.85 -14.38 5.95
C SER A 247 4.65 -13.38 6.77
N VAL A 248 5.41 -12.53 6.09
CA VAL A 248 6.11 -11.38 6.67
C VAL A 248 5.47 -10.11 6.14
N VAL A 249 5.12 -9.18 7.03
CA VAL A 249 4.43 -7.93 6.69
C VAL A 249 5.42 -6.77 6.81
N HIS A 250 5.67 -6.06 5.72
CA HIS A 250 6.26 -4.72 5.78
C HIS A 250 5.13 -3.71 5.93
N ARG A 251 5.26 -2.83 6.90
CA ARG A 251 4.52 -1.57 6.90
C ARG A 251 5.44 -0.56 6.25
N THR A 252 5.07 -0.09 5.06
CA THR A 252 5.72 1.10 4.49
C THR A 252 5.43 2.25 5.45
N GLU A 253 6.49 2.79 6.05
CA GLU A 253 6.43 3.96 6.93
C GLU A 253 6.42 5.26 6.14
#